data_AF-A0A9D8IRF8-F1
#
_entry.id   AF-A0A9D8IRF8-F1
#
_cell.length_a   1.000
_cell.length_b   1.000
_cell.length_c   1.000
_cell.angle_alpha   90.00
_cell.angle_beta   90.00
_cell.angle_gamma   90.00
#
_symmetry.space_group_name_H-M   'P 1'
#
loop_
_entity.id
_entity.type
_entity.pdbx_description
1 polymer ?
#
loop_
_entity_poly.entity_id
_entity_poly.type
_entity_poly.pdbx_seq_one_letter_code
_entity_poly.pdbx_strand_id
1 'polypeptide(L)'
;MGRIRADAMAVDMHDPRERAVRRTLQRGKKRAHERRTGFDASPRAAPCVPAEQDRRHDREPEAVRVRDRNEIAAFLRHGSKCSGGSRRARCRAVDRYDAAEPMNGIVVTRLLGGLGNQLFQWAAGAATARSSGAELRIDRSLLPAHLPSRLGDVGLDAPEWTPSGTAAMLARMPGLWRLCRATGWRPRVGRTRLVFDRLRGFDATLARALPRNGALVLTGYWQAPQWPTAVAAPLRAALPPIESDAIAVHVRRGDYASQRRTGAYHGVLDGAYYARALERLGGEAKARSIVIYTDDPHAVSRESWLPRGATIAPPAGDVEHVRRMAGSAHLVTANSSYSWWAGWLGERPGRTVVSPARWWTERAGPIPHPAPREWLRL
;
A
#
# COMPACT_ATOMS: atom_id res chain seq x y z
N MET A 1 -11.11 -45.28 40.49
CA MET A 1 -10.22 -44.87 39.38
C MET A 1 -10.66 -43.51 38.88
N GLY A 2 -9.93 -42.47 39.26
CA GLY A 2 -10.37 -41.07 39.22
C GLY A 2 -9.98 -40.33 37.94
N ARG A 3 -10.83 -39.37 37.59
CA ARG A 3 -10.68 -38.40 36.49
C ARG A 3 -9.60 -37.35 36.85
N ILE A 4 -8.68 -37.07 35.93
CA ILE A 4 -7.73 -35.96 36.05
C ILE A 4 -8.34 -34.73 35.38
N ARG A 5 -8.53 -33.68 36.18
CA ARG A 5 -8.86 -32.31 35.77
C ARG A 5 -7.57 -31.63 35.26
N ALA A 6 -7.67 -30.88 34.18
CA ALA A 6 -6.66 -29.93 33.75
C ALA A 6 -7.03 -28.54 34.29
N ASP A 7 -6.12 -27.97 35.08
CA ASP A 7 -6.27 -26.67 35.72
C ASP A 7 -6.15 -25.51 34.73
N ALA A 8 -6.88 -24.45 35.08
CA ALA A 8 -7.08 -23.23 34.36
C ALA A 8 -5.93 -22.23 34.57
N MET A 9 -5.59 -21.48 33.53
CA MET A 9 -5.08 -20.12 33.65
C MET A 9 -5.87 -19.20 32.71
N ALA A 10 -7.01 -18.73 33.22
CA ALA A 10 -7.65 -17.52 32.73
C ALA A 10 -6.87 -16.33 33.33
N VAL A 11 -6.22 -15.52 32.49
CA VAL A 11 -5.74 -14.20 32.91
C VAL A 11 -6.81 -13.20 32.49
N ASP A 12 -7.50 -12.72 33.53
CA ASP A 12 -8.59 -11.77 33.53
C ASP A 12 -8.18 -10.44 32.87
N MET A 13 -9.05 -9.96 32.00
CA MET A 13 -8.98 -8.63 31.40
C MET A 13 -9.86 -7.71 32.22
N HIS A 14 -9.30 -6.78 33.01
CA HIS A 14 -9.85 -5.44 33.28
C HIS A 14 -8.91 -4.67 34.23
N ASP A 15 -8.33 -3.56 33.78
CA ASP A 15 -7.54 -2.63 34.61
C ASP A 15 -8.48 -1.76 35.48
N PRO A 16 -8.38 -1.78 36.82
CA PRO A 16 -9.23 -0.98 37.71
C PRO A 16 -9.04 0.54 37.61
N ARG A 17 -8.00 1.03 36.93
CA ARG A 17 -7.67 2.48 36.86
C ARG A 17 -8.47 3.27 35.82
N GLU A 18 -9.15 2.61 34.88
CA GLU A 18 -10.02 3.30 33.89
C GLU A 18 -11.38 3.76 34.45
N ARG A 19 -11.84 3.20 35.59
CA ARG A 19 -13.11 3.62 36.22
C ARG A 19 -13.01 4.96 36.95
N ALA A 20 -11.82 5.36 37.41
CA ALA A 20 -11.62 6.63 38.11
C ALA A 20 -11.62 7.84 37.15
N VAL A 21 -11.08 7.69 35.94
CA VAL A 21 -10.95 8.78 34.95
C VAL A 21 -12.31 9.13 34.31
N ARG A 22 -13.19 8.15 34.10
CA ARG A 22 -14.55 8.40 33.56
C ARG A 22 -15.46 9.17 34.52
N ARG A 23 -15.29 9.05 35.84
CA ARG A 23 -16.10 9.77 36.83
C ARG A 23 -15.72 11.25 36.97
N THR A 24 -14.46 11.62 36.70
CA THR A 24 -13.98 13.01 36.77
C THR A 24 -14.39 13.82 35.54
N LEU A 25 -14.45 13.19 34.35
CA LEU A 25 -14.85 13.85 33.10
C LEU A 25 -16.37 14.16 33.01
N GLN A 26 -17.22 13.36 33.66
CA GLN A 26 -18.67 13.64 33.73
C GLN A 26 -19.04 14.78 34.70
N ARG A 27 -18.20 15.06 35.71
CA ARG A 27 -18.42 16.20 36.64
C ARG A 27 -17.98 17.56 36.06
N GLY A 28 -17.07 17.57 35.08
CA GLY A 28 -16.64 18.80 34.39
C GLY A 28 -17.64 19.32 33.35
N LYS A 29 -18.40 18.44 32.68
CA LYS A 29 -19.36 18.85 31.65
C LYS A 29 -20.68 19.42 32.19
N LYS A 30 -21.01 19.18 33.47
CA LYS A 30 -22.21 19.75 34.11
C LYS A 30 -22.05 21.18 34.63
N ARG A 31 -20.83 21.74 34.65
CA ARG A 31 -20.56 23.13 35.09
C ARG A 31 -20.36 24.14 33.96
N ALA A 32 -20.38 23.71 32.70
CA ALA A 32 -20.21 24.59 31.54
C ALA A 32 -21.52 24.91 30.80
N HIS A 33 -22.67 24.40 31.29
CA HIS A 33 -23.99 24.63 30.67
C HIS A 33 -24.83 25.72 31.39
N GLU A 34 -24.29 26.34 32.43
CA GLU A 34 -24.89 27.48 33.13
C GLU A 34 -23.90 28.64 33.11
N ARG A 35 -23.80 29.34 31.96
CA ARG A 35 -23.33 30.72 31.80
C ARG A 35 -23.20 31.02 30.31
N ARG A 36 -24.24 31.64 29.75
CA ARG A 36 -24.21 32.71 28.72
C ARG A 36 -25.54 32.71 27.98
N THR A 37 -26.53 33.27 28.65
CA THR A 37 -27.62 34.01 28.02
C THR A 37 -27.13 35.41 27.65
N GLY A 38 -27.62 35.93 26.52
CA GLY A 38 -27.60 37.35 26.16
C GLY A 38 -26.47 37.76 25.20
N PHE A 39 -26.75 37.83 23.89
CA PHE A 39 -27.19 39.07 23.25
C PHE A 39 -27.47 38.82 21.75
N ASP A 40 -28.49 39.51 21.28
CA ASP A 40 -29.14 39.44 19.98
C ASP A 40 -28.63 40.57 19.06
N ALA A 41 -28.44 40.30 17.76
CA ALA A 41 -28.58 41.28 16.66
C ALA A 41 -28.28 40.66 15.28
N SER A 42 -29.22 40.91 14.37
CA SER A 42 -29.38 40.43 12.98
C SER A 42 -28.35 40.95 11.94
N PRO A 43 -28.35 40.40 10.71
CA PRO A 43 -27.31 40.55 9.69
C PRO A 43 -27.58 41.67 8.68
N ARG A 44 -26.53 42.19 8.03
CA ARG A 44 -26.62 43.00 6.81
C ARG A 44 -25.72 42.46 5.71
N ALA A 45 -26.33 42.31 4.53
CA ALA A 45 -25.74 41.91 3.27
C ALA A 45 -25.01 43.07 2.56
N ALA A 46 -24.10 42.72 1.63
CA ALA A 46 -23.79 43.37 0.33
C ALA A 46 -22.34 43.04 -0.12
N PRO A 47 -21.94 43.25 -1.38
CA PRO A 47 -22.60 42.89 -2.64
C PRO A 47 -21.61 42.23 -3.63
N CYS A 48 -22.10 42.01 -4.85
CA CYS A 48 -21.50 41.30 -5.97
C CYS A 48 -21.02 42.28 -7.09
N VAL A 49 -20.22 41.78 -8.05
CA VAL A 49 -19.95 42.28 -9.44
C VAL A 49 -18.80 43.33 -9.62
N PRO A 50 -18.05 43.45 -10.75
CA PRO A 50 -18.12 42.77 -12.08
C PRO A 50 -16.85 42.10 -12.65
N ALA A 51 -17.10 41.41 -13.76
CA ALA A 51 -16.19 40.86 -14.76
C ALA A 51 -15.50 41.92 -15.66
N GLU A 52 -14.38 41.52 -16.27
CA GLU A 52 -13.86 42.14 -17.49
C GLU A 52 -13.36 41.06 -18.47
N GLN A 53 -13.83 41.18 -19.71
CA GLN A 53 -13.42 40.44 -20.91
C GLN A 53 -12.47 41.30 -21.73
N ASP A 54 -11.44 40.70 -22.31
CA ASP A 54 -10.93 40.86 -23.70
C ASP A 54 -9.50 40.26 -23.77
N ARG A 55 -8.91 39.80 -24.88
CA ARG A 55 -9.34 39.23 -26.16
C ARG A 55 -8.04 38.74 -26.84
N ARG A 56 -8.12 37.61 -27.58
CA ARG A 56 -7.30 37.25 -28.76
C ARG A 56 -5.77 37.05 -28.59
N HIS A 57 -5.31 35.83 -28.85
CA HIS A 57 -4.60 35.51 -30.11
C HIS A 57 -4.51 33.99 -30.32
N ASP A 58 -5.16 33.53 -31.39
CA ASP A 58 -4.94 32.24 -32.04
C ASP A 58 -3.52 32.18 -32.62
N ARG A 59 -2.78 31.08 -32.39
CA ARG A 59 -1.83 30.44 -33.35
C ARG A 59 -1.47 29.01 -32.90
N GLU A 60 -2.11 28.01 -33.50
CA GLU A 60 -1.48 26.77 -33.97
C GLU A 60 -1.22 26.93 -35.49
N PRO A 61 -0.43 26.09 -36.22
CA PRO A 61 0.07 24.76 -35.87
C PRO A 61 1.56 24.50 -36.22
N GLU A 62 2.14 23.37 -35.80
CA GLU A 62 3.04 22.62 -36.70
C GLU A 62 3.20 21.14 -36.34
N ALA A 63 3.11 20.32 -37.38
CA ALA A 63 3.15 18.87 -37.35
C ALA A 63 4.60 18.36 -37.48
N VAL A 64 4.95 17.32 -36.72
CA VAL A 64 6.17 16.53 -36.97
C VAL A 64 5.79 15.09 -37.28
N ARG A 65 6.20 14.63 -38.48
CA ARG A 65 5.97 13.28 -39.01
C ARG A 65 7.04 12.28 -38.55
N VAL A 66 6.54 11.11 -38.13
CA VAL A 66 7.03 9.72 -38.17
C VAL A 66 8.43 9.41 -38.75
N ARG A 67 9.23 8.68 -37.94
CA ARG A 67 10.11 7.50 -38.22
C ARG A 67 10.70 7.12 -36.83
N ASP A 68 10.80 5.89 -36.33
CA ASP A 68 10.91 4.56 -36.89
C ASP A 68 10.26 3.53 -35.92
N ARG A 69 9.63 2.51 -36.51
CA ARG A 69 9.23 1.26 -35.85
C ARG A 69 10.27 0.21 -36.24
N ASN A 70 11.15 -0.19 -35.33
CA ASN A 70 11.81 -1.50 -35.26
C ASN A 70 12.77 -1.51 -34.06
N GLU A 71 13.04 -2.69 -33.48
CA GLU A 71 13.85 -2.96 -32.28
C GLU A 71 13.03 -2.81 -30.97
N ILE A 72 12.43 -3.86 -30.40
CA ILE A 72 13.10 -4.92 -29.62
C ILE A 72 12.33 -6.24 -29.86
N ALA A 73 12.78 -6.99 -30.86
CA ALA A 73 12.47 -8.40 -31.06
C ALA A 73 13.78 -9.16 -31.27
N ALA A 74 14.60 -9.17 -30.22
CA ALA A 74 15.90 -9.83 -30.22
C ALA A 74 16.18 -10.45 -28.85
N PHE A 75 15.47 -11.53 -28.49
CA PHE A 75 15.92 -12.42 -27.42
C PHE A 75 15.58 -13.90 -27.60
N LEU A 76 15.07 -14.34 -28.76
CA LEU A 76 14.73 -15.76 -28.97
C LEU A 76 15.12 -16.26 -30.37
N ARG A 77 16.42 -16.30 -30.67
CA ARG A 77 16.94 -17.07 -31.81
C ARG A 77 18.30 -17.67 -31.51
N HIS A 78 18.34 -18.76 -30.76
CA HIS A 78 19.36 -19.80 -30.89
C HIS A 78 18.63 -21.14 -30.99
N GLY A 79 18.63 -21.71 -32.19
CA GLY A 79 17.89 -22.92 -32.53
C GLY A 79 18.20 -23.37 -33.96
N SER A 80 19.36 -24.02 -34.08
CA SER A 80 19.71 -25.12 -34.99
C SER A 80 19.06 -25.19 -36.38
N LYS A 81 19.90 -25.04 -37.41
CA LYS A 81 19.65 -25.51 -38.78
C LYS A 81 19.88 -27.03 -38.84
N CYS A 82 18.84 -27.79 -39.18
CA CYS A 82 18.93 -29.05 -39.90
C CYS A 82 17.76 -29.11 -40.88
N SER A 83 18.02 -29.22 -42.18
CA SER A 83 17.04 -29.57 -43.20
C SER A 83 17.59 -30.68 -44.08
N GLY A 84 16.78 -31.72 -44.27
CA GLY A 84 17.01 -32.80 -45.22
C GLY A 84 15.96 -33.89 -45.08
N GLY A 85 14.98 -33.93 -46.00
CA GLY A 85 14.21 -35.15 -46.29
C GLY A 85 12.71 -35.15 -45.94
N SER A 86 11.90 -34.72 -46.91
CA SER A 86 10.63 -35.35 -47.35
C SER A 86 9.90 -36.31 -46.39
N ARG A 87 8.70 -35.91 -45.95
CA ARG A 87 7.44 -36.68 -46.08
C ARG A 87 6.23 -35.89 -45.56
N ARG A 88 5.11 -36.07 -46.26
CA ARG A 88 3.76 -35.51 -46.07
C ARG A 88 3.35 -35.29 -44.60
N ALA A 89 3.02 -34.05 -44.23
CA ALA A 89 2.08 -33.75 -43.15
C ALA A 89 1.44 -32.38 -43.41
N ARG A 90 0.12 -32.33 -43.20
CA ARG A 90 -0.76 -31.18 -43.40
C ARG A 90 -0.24 -29.95 -42.63
N CYS A 91 -0.05 -28.84 -43.33
CA CYS A 91 0.13 -27.53 -42.70
C CYS A 91 -1.19 -27.11 -42.01
N ARG A 92 -1.31 -27.45 -40.73
CA ARG A 92 -2.14 -26.75 -39.74
C ARG A 92 -1.34 -26.65 -38.45
N ALA A 93 -0.59 -25.57 -38.32
CA ALA A 93 -0.07 -25.09 -37.05
C ALA A 93 0.10 -23.58 -37.19
N VAL A 94 -1.04 -22.88 -37.32
CA VAL A 94 -1.12 -21.51 -36.82
C VAL A 94 -1.50 -21.70 -35.36
N ASP A 95 -0.66 -21.19 -34.48
CA ASP A 95 -0.79 -21.24 -33.02
C ASP A 95 -2.23 -20.92 -32.58
N ARG A 96 -3.02 -21.97 -32.37
CA ARG A 96 -4.07 -21.92 -31.37
C ARG A 96 -3.38 -22.00 -30.03
N TYR A 97 -2.98 -20.84 -29.51
CA TYR A 97 -3.34 -20.62 -28.13
C TYR A 97 -4.86 -20.73 -28.11
N ASP A 98 -5.37 -21.91 -27.70
CA ASP A 98 -6.77 -22.05 -27.38
C ASP A 98 -7.06 -20.95 -26.35
N ALA A 99 -7.71 -19.89 -26.82
CA ALA A 99 -8.35 -18.89 -25.99
C ALA A 99 -9.40 -19.67 -25.20
N ALA A 100 -8.98 -20.22 -24.06
CA ALA A 100 -9.88 -20.71 -23.05
C ALA A 100 -10.91 -19.59 -22.86
N GLU A 101 -12.19 -19.90 -23.06
CA GLU A 101 -13.25 -18.91 -22.89
C GLU A 101 -13.01 -18.12 -21.60
N PRO A 102 -13.18 -16.79 -21.63
CA PRO A 102 -12.91 -15.96 -20.46
C PRO A 102 -13.67 -16.55 -19.29
N MET A 103 -12.92 -17.02 -18.30
CA MET A 103 -13.48 -17.48 -17.04
C MET A 103 -14.22 -16.29 -16.45
N ASN A 104 -15.55 -16.33 -16.42
CA ASN A 104 -16.43 -15.31 -15.82
C ASN A 104 -16.30 -15.29 -14.29
N GLY A 105 -15.07 -15.20 -13.78
CA GLY A 105 -14.73 -15.14 -12.38
C GLY A 105 -14.40 -13.72 -11.97
N ILE A 106 -14.51 -13.47 -10.66
CA ILE A 106 -14.23 -12.17 -10.06
C ILE A 106 -13.10 -12.36 -9.04
N VAL A 107 -12.08 -11.51 -9.10
CA VAL A 107 -11.10 -11.37 -8.03
C VAL A 107 -11.43 -10.11 -7.25
N VAL A 108 -11.65 -10.26 -5.95
CA VAL A 108 -11.99 -9.14 -5.07
C VAL A 108 -10.85 -8.88 -4.12
N THR A 109 -10.34 -7.66 -4.10
CA THR A 109 -9.39 -7.23 -3.08
C THR A 109 -10.10 -6.41 -2.01
N ARG A 110 -9.96 -6.82 -0.75
CA ARG A 110 -10.54 -6.09 0.38
C ARG A 110 -9.53 -5.08 0.90
N LEU A 111 -9.93 -3.82 0.96
CA LEU A 111 -9.04 -2.74 1.32
C LEU A 111 -8.92 -2.55 2.83
N LEU A 112 -7.70 -2.41 3.32
CA LEU A 112 -7.42 -2.06 4.71
C LEU A 112 -6.15 -1.21 4.84
N GLY A 113 -6.18 -0.26 5.78
CA GLY A 113 -5.06 0.63 6.06
C GLY A 113 -4.93 1.79 5.06
N GLY A 114 -3.82 2.53 5.16
CA GLY A 114 -3.57 3.71 4.33
C GLY A 114 -3.11 3.37 2.91
N LEU A 115 -2.80 4.41 2.12
CA LEU A 115 -2.44 4.31 0.70
C LEU A 115 -1.43 3.20 0.40
N GLY A 116 -0.34 3.08 1.16
CA GLY A 116 0.68 2.07 0.92
C GLY A 116 0.17 0.63 0.99
N ASN A 117 -0.77 0.33 1.88
CA ASN A 117 -1.38 -1.00 1.97
C ASN A 117 -2.40 -1.22 0.86
N GLN A 118 -3.19 -0.18 0.54
CA GLN A 118 -4.17 -0.23 -0.54
C GLN A 118 -3.53 -0.50 -1.90
N LEU A 119 -2.35 0.09 -2.16
CA LEU A 119 -1.59 -0.18 -3.39
C LEU A 119 -1.10 -1.63 -3.48
N PHE A 120 -0.65 -2.24 -2.37
CA PHE A 120 -0.30 -3.67 -2.36
C PHE A 120 -1.50 -4.58 -2.56
N GLN A 121 -2.62 -4.26 -1.90
CA GLN A 121 -3.89 -4.98 -2.07
C GLN A 121 -4.40 -4.90 -3.50
N TRP A 122 -4.33 -3.72 -4.11
CA TRP A 122 -4.66 -3.54 -5.51
C TRP A 122 -3.71 -4.32 -6.41
N ALA A 123 -2.40 -4.23 -6.20
CA ALA A 123 -1.41 -4.92 -7.02
C ALA A 123 -1.59 -6.45 -6.99
N ALA A 124 -1.84 -7.02 -5.82
CA ALA A 124 -2.11 -8.45 -5.68
C ALA A 124 -3.43 -8.86 -6.39
N GLY A 125 -4.48 -8.07 -6.22
CA GLY A 125 -5.76 -8.28 -6.90
C GLY A 125 -5.63 -8.19 -8.42
N ALA A 126 -5.03 -7.11 -8.92
CA ALA A 126 -4.84 -6.85 -10.35
C ALA A 126 -3.95 -7.90 -11.02
N ALA A 127 -2.84 -8.28 -10.39
CA ALA A 127 -1.96 -9.34 -10.90
C ALA A 127 -2.68 -10.69 -10.95
N THR A 128 -3.45 -11.01 -9.90
CA THR A 128 -4.24 -12.26 -9.85
C THR A 128 -5.31 -12.25 -10.94
N ALA A 129 -6.11 -11.19 -11.03
CA ALA A 129 -7.16 -11.01 -12.03
C ALA A 129 -6.61 -11.15 -13.46
N ARG A 130 -5.49 -10.47 -13.76
CA ARG A 130 -4.80 -10.55 -15.04
C ARG A 130 -4.35 -11.97 -15.37
N SER A 131 -3.76 -12.68 -14.41
CA SER A 131 -3.27 -14.04 -14.62
C SER A 131 -4.37 -15.09 -14.79
N SER A 132 -5.58 -14.82 -14.27
CA SER A 132 -6.72 -15.73 -14.37
C SER A 132 -7.76 -15.34 -15.43
N GLY A 133 -7.59 -14.21 -16.12
CA GLY A 133 -8.59 -13.65 -17.02
C GLY A 133 -9.89 -13.20 -16.33
N ALA A 134 -9.81 -12.88 -15.03
CA ALA A 134 -10.96 -12.51 -14.21
C ALA A 134 -11.16 -10.99 -14.13
N GLU A 135 -12.36 -10.55 -13.77
CA GLU A 135 -12.63 -9.14 -13.45
C GLU A 135 -12.05 -8.78 -12.07
N LEU A 136 -11.37 -7.64 -11.95
CA LEU A 136 -10.96 -7.09 -10.65
C LEU A 136 -12.11 -6.27 -10.05
N ARG A 137 -12.40 -6.50 -8.76
CA ARG A 137 -13.30 -5.67 -7.95
C ARG A 137 -12.72 -5.34 -6.59
N ILE A 138 -13.30 -4.35 -5.93
CA ILE A 138 -12.84 -3.82 -4.64
C ILE A 138 -13.94 -3.94 -3.57
N ASP A 139 -13.54 -4.35 -2.37
CA ASP A 139 -14.37 -4.33 -1.16
C ASP A 139 -13.81 -3.29 -0.18
N ARG A 140 -14.59 -2.25 0.13
CA ARG A 140 -14.22 -1.16 1.06
C ARG A 140 -14.71 -1.39 2.50
N SER A 141 -15.40 -2.49 2.78
CA SER A 141 -16.07 -2.75 4.07
C SER A 141 -15.14 -2.84 5.28
N LEU A 142 -13.83 -2.96 5.07
CA LEU A 142 -12.82 -2.98 6.13
C LEU A 142 -12.14 -1.61 6.37
N LEU A 143 -12.40 -0.61 5.53
CA LEU A 143 -11.86 0.74 5.72
C LEU A 143 -12.69 1.48 6.79
N PRO A 144 -12.05 2.10 7.80
CA PRO A 144 -12.76 2.95 8.74
C PRO A 144 -13.08 4.31 8.10
N ALA A 145 -14.13 4.99 8.59
CA ALA A 145 -14.60 6.26 8.03
C ALA A 145 -13.52 7.36 7.93
N HIS A 146 -12.55 7.37 8.84
CA HIS A 146 -11.45 8.34 8.87
C HIS A 146 -10.31 8.00 7.90
N LEU A 147 -10.33 6.83 7.25
CA LEU A 147 -9.28 6.37 6.36
C LEU A 147 -9.91 5.80 5.07
N PRO A 148 -10.38 6.67 4.17
CA PRO A 148 -11.05 6.26 2.94
C PRO A 148 -10.08 5.59 1.95
N SER A 149 -10.66 5.02 0.89
CA SER A 149 -9.86 4.54 -0.24
C SER A 149 -9.18 5.73 -0.93
N ARG A 150 -7.90 5.58 -1.26
CA ARG A 150 -7.09 6.54 -2.02
C ARG A 150 -6.84 6.08 -3.45
N LEU A 151 -7.37 4.91 -3.85
CA LEU A 151 -7.15 4.35 -5.19
C LEU A 151 -7.82 5.17 -6.28
N GLY A 152 -8.98 5.78 -5.99
CA GLY A 152 -9.66 6.71 -6.91
C GLY A 152 -8.82 7.95 -7.23
N ASP A 153 -8.12 8.49 -6.23
CA ASP A 153 -7.26 9.68 -6.35
C ASP A 153 -6.09 9.47 -7.35
N VAL A 154 -5.77 8.22 -7.68
CA VAL A 154 -4.67 7.83 -8.58
C VAL A 154 -5.15 7.02 -9.80
N GLY A 155 -6.46 6.94 -10.03
CA GLY A 155 -7.02 6.23 -11.19
C GLY A 155 -6.86 4.71 -11.15
N LEU A 156 -6.71 4.11 -9.96
CA LEU A 156 -6.60 2.66 -9.75
C LEU A 156 -7.88 2.06 -9.16
N ASP A 157 -9.02 2.71 -9.36
CA ASP A 157 -10.29 2.20 -8.84
C ASP A 157 -10.83 1.00 -9.65
N ALA A 158 -11.75 0.25 -9.05
CA ALA A 158 -12.45 -0.87 -9.65
C ALA A 158 -13.89 -0.96 -9.10
N PRO A 159 -14.82 -1.60 -9.83
CA PRO A 159 -16.19 -1.77 -9.38
C PRO A 159 -16.29 -2.36 -7.98
N GLU A 160 -17.23 -1.85 -7.19
CA GLU A 160 -17.43 -2.33 -5.83
C GLU A 160 -18.10 -3.71 -5.82
N TRP A 161 -17.60 -4.58 -4.95
CA TRP A 161 -18.22 -5.85 -4.65
C TRP A 161 -17.87 -6.28 -3.25
N THR A 162 -18.86 -6.70 -2.48
CA THR A 162 -18.66 -7.20 -1.12
C THR A 162 -19.25 -8.61 -1.01
N PRO A 163 -18.61 -9.52 -0.24
CA PRO A 163 -19.21 -10.81 0.05
C PRO A 163 -20.56 -10.62 0.77
N SER A 164 -21.53 -11.50 0.50
CA SER A 164 -22.84 -11.52 1.16
C SER A 164 -23.09 -12.83 1.93
N GLY A 165 -24.10 -12.83 2.79
CA GLY A 165 -24.53 -14.02 3.55
C GLY A 165 -23.42 -14.66 4.39
N THR A 166 -23.32 -15.99 4.35
CA THR A 166 -22.31 -16.77 5.11
C THR A 166 -20.88 -16.40 4.71
N ALA A 167 -20.62 -16.03 3.45
CA ALA A 167 -19.29 -15.59 3.03
C ALA A 167 -18.88 -14.28 3.72
N ALA A 168 -19.82 -13.33 3.84
CA ALA A 168 -19.60 -12.08 4.58
C ALA A 168 -19.31 -12.32 6.06
N MET A 169 -20.11 -13.20 6.68
CA MET A 169 -19.94 -13.58 8.08
C MET A 169 -18.53 -14.15 8.32
N LEU A 170 -18.14 -15.18 7.55
CA LEU A 170 -16.81 -15.79 7.66
C LEU A 170 -15.69 -14.78 7.42
N ALA A 171 -15.81 -13.93 6.39
CA ALA A 171 -14.80 -12.93 6.04
C ALA A 171 -14.57 -11.88 7.14
N ARG A 172 -15.49 -11.72 8.10
CA ARG A 172 -15.39 -10.79 9.24
C ARG A 172 -14.92 -11.46 10.53
N MET A 173 -14.81 -12.79 10.59
CA MET A 173 -14.43 -13.51 11.81
C MET A 173 -12.93 -13.37 12.11
N PRO A 174 -12.53 -12.71 13.22
CA PRO A 174 -11.11 -12.53 13.54
C PRO A 174 -10.34 -13.84 13.78
N GLY A 175 -11.04 -14.86 14.33
CA GLY A 175 -10.48 -16.20 14.52
C GLY A 175 -10.17 -16.93 13.22
N LEU A 176 -10.98 -16.70 12.18
CA LEU A 176 -10.81 -17.36 10.89
C LEU A 176 -9.55 -16.89 10.19
N TRP A 177 -9.24 -15.59 10.21
CA TRP A 177 -7.99 -15.08 9.63
C TRP A 177 -6.77 -15.72 10.30
N ARG A 178 -6.76 -15.82 11.64
CA ARG A 178 -5.67 -16.48 12.38
C ARG A 178 -5.50 -17.95 11.98
N LEU A 179 -6.61 -18.69 11.88
CA LEU A 179 -6.62 -20.08 11.45
C LEU A 179 -6.10 -20.25 10.03
N CYS A 180 -6.69 -19.54 9.06
CA CYS A 180 -6.32 -19.61 7.64
C CYS A 180 -4.87 -19.18 7.41
N ARG A 181 -4.36 -18.20 8.16
CA ARG A 181 -2.95 -17.80 8.12
C ARG A 181 -2.02 -18.96 8.54
N ALA A 182 -2.36 -19.63 9.63
CA ALA A 182 -1.58 -20.75 10.16
C ALA A 182 -1.63 -21.97 9.20
N THR A 183 -2.82 -22.40 8.81
CA THR A 183 -3.05 -23.65 8.07
C THR A 183 -2.94 -23.51 6.55
N GLY A 184 -3.08 -22.29 6.01
CA GLY A 184 -3.25 -22.07 4.57
C GLY A 184 -4.64 -22.46 4.06
N TRP A 185 -5.58 -22.78 4.94
CA TRP A 185 -6.94 -23.12 4.56
C TRP A 185 -7.63 -21.95 3.84
N ARG A 186 -8.37 -22.26 2.77
CA ARG A 186 -9.10 -21.30 1.94
C ARG A 186 -10.58 -21.65 1.95
N PRO A 187 -11.37 -21.09 2.90
CA PRO A 187 -12.79 -21.41 3.04
C PRO A 187 -13.53 -21.19 1.74
N ARG A 188 -14.46 -22.11 1.41
CA ARG A 188 -15.34 -21.98 0.25
C ARG A 188 -16.79 -21.95 0.72
N VAL A 189 -17.53 -20.95 0.30
CA VAL A 189 -18.98 -20.82 0.51
C VAL A 189 -19.62 -20.65 -0.85
N GLY A 190 -20.38 -21.65 -1.31
CA GLY A 190 -20.96 -21.65 -2.65
C GLY A 190 -19.88 -21.52 -3.74
N ARG A 191 -19.96 -20.44 -4.53
CA ARG A 191 -18.97 -20.10 -5.58
C ARG A 191 -17.93 -19.07 -5.13
N THR A 192 -17.91 -18.72 -3.85
CA THR A 192 -16.97 -17.76 -3.27
C THR A 192 -15.88 -18.49 -2.51
N ARG A 193 -14.62 -18.18 -2.80
CA ARG A 193 -13.46 -18.64 -2.06
C ARG A 193 -12.81 -17.49 -1.32
N LEU A 194 -12.60 -17.65 -0.02
CA LEU A 194 -11.92 -16.68 0.82
C LEU A 194 -10.45 -17.06 0.92
N VAL A 195 -9.56 -16.12 0.64
CA VAL A 195 -8.12 -16.27 0.84
C VAL A 195 -7.63 -15.16 1.74
N PHE A 196 -6.94 -15.58 2.79
CA PHE A 196 -6.35 -14.68 3.75
C PHE A 196 -4.83 -14.65 3.55
N ASP A 197 -4.26 -13.46 3.53
CA ASP A 197 -2.82 -13.30 3.44
C ASP A 197 -2.13 -14.03 4.60
N ARG A 198 -1.16 -14.85 4.23
CA ARG A 198 -0.40 -15.67 5.18
C ARG A 198 0.80 -14.93 5.76
N LEU A 199 1.14 -13.76 5.22
CA LEU A 199 2.36 -13.01 5.56
C LEU A 199 3.63 -13.86 5.34
N ARG A 200 3.62 -14.67 4.27
CA ARG A 200 4.73 -15.56 3.88
C ARG A 200 5.36 -15.18 2.54
N GLY A 201 5.13 -13.95 2.09
CA GLY A 201 5.64 -13.45 0.81
C GLY A 201 4.71 -13.78 -0.36
N PHE A 202 5.28 -13.99 -1.54
CA PHE A 202 4.55 -14.17 -2.79
C PHE A 202 3.95 -15.57 -2.92
N ASP A 203 2.70 -15.63 -3.40
CA ASP A 203 2.00 -16.88 -3.71
C ASP A 203 1.57 -16.92 -5.18
N ALA A 204 2.41 -17.51 -6.02
CA ALA A 204 2.14 -17.69 -7.45
C ALA A 204 0.92 -18.58 -7.74
N THR A 205 0.43 -19.33 -6.75
CA THR A 205 -0.71 -20.24 -6.91
C THR A 205 -2.05 -19.57 -6.62
N LEU A 206 -2.06 -18.29 -6.25
CA LEU A 206 -3.27 -17.58 -5.82
C LEU A 206 -4.38 -17.63 -6.87
N ALA A 207 -4.05 -17.40 -8.14
CA ALA A 207 -4.97 -17.47 -9.27
C ALA A 207 -5.62 -18.86 -9.45
N ARG A 208 -4.91 -19.94 -9.14
CA ARG A 208 -5.43 -21.33 -9.22
C ARG A 208 -6.56 -21.59 -8.23
N ALA A 209 -6.69 -20.76 -7.20
CA ALA A 209 -7.78 -20.86 -6.25
C ALA A 209 -9.08 -20.20 -6.73
N LEU A 210 -9.10 -19.52 -7.88
CA LEU A 210 -10.32 -18.93 -8.41
C LEU A 210 -11.34 -20.02 -8.82
N PRO A 211 -12.57 -20.02 -8.26
CA PRO A 211 -13.62 -20.91 -8.73
C PRO A 211 -14.08 -20.59 -10.16
N ARG A 212 -14.46 -21.60 -10.96
CA ARG A 212 -15.20 -21.40 -12.22
C ARG A 212 -16.47 -20.59 -11.96
N ASN A 213 -16.67 -19.51 -12.71
CA ASN A 213 -17.79 -18.57 -12.59
C ASN A 213 -18.09 -18.17 -11.14
N GLY A 214 -17.07 -17.82 -10.37
CA GLY A 214 -17.18 -17.52 -8.96
C GLY A 214 -16.22 -16.43 -8.51
N ALA A 215 -16.17 -16.18 -7.20
CA ALA A 215 -15.37 -15.11 -6.62
C ALA A 215 -14.17 -15.65 -5.84
N LEU A 216 -13.02 -14.98 -5.97
CA LEU A 216 -11.85 -15.14 -5.11
C LEU A 216 -11.66 -13.86 -4.30
N VAL A 217 -11.88 -13.93 -2.99
CA VAL A 217 -11.84 -12.77 -2.09
C VAL A 217 -10.53 -12.76 -1.32
N LEU A 218 -9.70 -11.76 -1.59
CA LEU A 218 -8.38 -11.57 -1.02
C LEU A 218 -8.47 -10.63 0.19
N THR A 219 -8.13 -11.15 1.38
CA THR A 219 -8.10 -10.37 2.63
C THR A 219 -6.69 -10.35 3.21
N GLY A 220 -6.04 -9.18 3.26
CA GLY A 220 -4.72 -9.03 3.89
C GLY A 220 -3.85 -7.93 3.29
N TYR A 221 -2.53 -7.98 3.54
CA TYR A 221 -1.61 -6.89 3.19
C TYR A 221 -0.86 -7.12 1.88
N TRP A 222 -0.55 -8.37 1.53
CA TRP A 222 0.05 -8.78 0.26
C TRP A 222 1.37 -8.04 -0.07
N GLN A 223 2.20 -7.79 0.94
CA GLN A 223 3.40 -6.95 0.87
C GLN A 223 4.62 -7.65 0.25
N ALA A 224 4.43 -8.34 -0.88
CA ALA A 224 5.49 -8.99 -1.62
C ALA A 224 5.86 -8.17 -2.88
N PRO A 225 7.15 -7.90 -3.16
CA PRO A 225 7.59 -7.07 -4.30
C PRO A 225 7.17 -7.61 -5.68
N GLN A 226 6.87 -8.91 -5.76
CA GLN A 226 6.42 -9.57 -6.98
C GLN A 226 5.04 -9.06 -7.43
N TRP A 227 4.15 -8.66 -6.51
CA TRP A 227 2.82 -8.17 -6.87
C TRP A 227 2.89 -6.83 -7.62
N PRO A 228 3.56 -5.78 -7.10
CA PRO A 228 3.77 -4.55 -7.87
C PRO A 228 4.48 -4.78 -9.20
N THR A 229 5.49 -5.65 -9.22
CA THR A 229 6.26 -5.98 -10.43
C THR A 229 5.37 -6.56 -11.54
N ALA A 230 4.42 -7.45 -11.20
CA ALA A 230 3.50 -8.06 -12.17
C ALA A 230 2.54 -7.06 -12.84
N VAL A 231 2.31 -5.89 -12.22
CA VAL A 231 1.42 -4.83 -12.73
C VAL A 231 2.12 -3.47 -12.70
N ALA A 232 3.41 -3.45 -13.06
CA ALA A 232 4.23 -2.26 -12.86
C ALA A 232 3.81 -1.05 -13.71
N ALA A 233 3.44 -1.28 -14.97
CA ALA A 233 3.06 -0.21 -15.90
C ALA A 233 1.90 0.66 -15.38
N PRO A 234 0.72 0.12 -15.02
CA PRO A 234 -0.37 0.95 -14.48
C PRO A 234 0.00 1.63 -13.16
N LEU A 235 0.78 0.99 -12.27
CA LEU A 235 1.23 1.61 -11.02
C LEU A 235 2.13 2.84 -11.25
N ARG A 236 3.09 2.74 -12.18
CA ARG A 236 3.98 3.86 -12.51
C ARG A 236 3.26 4.99 -13.24
N ALA A 237 2.26 4.68 -14.06
CA ALA A 237 1.40 5.68 -14.70
C ALA A 237 0.50 6.41 -13.69
N ALA A 238 -0.02 5.69 -12.70
CA ALA A 238 -0.89 6.24 -11.65
C ALA A 238 -0.14 7.16 -10.66
N LEU A 239 1.13 6.88 -10.39
CA LEU A 239 1.94 7.57 -9.39
C LEU A 239 3.29 8.04 -9.99
N PRO A 240 3.29 8.95 -10.97
CA PRO A 240 4.51 9.42 -11.59
C PRO A 240 5.34 10.21 -10.56
N PRO A 241 6.65 9.93 -10.41
CA PRO A 241 7.52 10.68 -9.51
C PRO A 241 7.52 12.20 -9.78
N ILE A 242 7.69 12.99 -8.72
CA ILE A 242 7.95 14.44 -8.81
C ILE A 242 9.43 14.64 -8.51
N GLU A 243 10.21 14.91 -9.56
CA GLU A 243 11.66 14.96 -9.49
C GLU A 243 12.17 16.03 -8.52
N SER A 244 13.20 15.66 -7.77
CA SER A 244 13.88 16.53 -6.80
C SER A 244 15.30 16.03 -6.57
N ASP A 245 16.25 16.95 -6.46
CA ASP A 245 17.62 16.61 -6.04
C ASP A 245 17.76 16.49 -4.51
N ALA A 246 16.66 16.54 -3.75
CA ALA A 246 16.70 16.32 -2.31
C ALA A 246 16.90 14.86 -1.94
N ILE A 247 17.39 14.61 -0.72
CA ILE A 247 17.28 13.32 -0.05
C ILE A 247 15.99 13.29 0.74
N ALA A 248 15.12 12.33 0.43
CA ALA A 248 13.92 12.09 1.22
C ALA A 248 14.24 11.18 2.40
N VAL A 249 13.75 11.54 3.58
CA VAL A 249 13.78 10.69 4.77
C VAL A 249 12.35 10.54 5.27
N HIS A 250 11.82 9.32 5.28
CA HIS A 250 10.52 9.04 5.86
C HIS A 250 10.67 8.58 7.31
N VAL A 251 10.08 9.33 8.24
CA VAL A 251 10.06 9.03 9.67
C VAL A 251 8.62 8.72 10.08
N ARG A 252 8.39 7.54 10.65
CA ARG A 252 7.08 7.14 11.18
C ARG A 252 7.08 7.23 12.70
N ARG A 253 6.25 8.13 13.26
CA ARG A 253 6.13 8.36 14.72
C ARG A 253 4.70 8.27 15.23
N GLY A 254 3.67 8.38 14.38
CA GLY A 254 2.27 8.41 14.82
C GLY A 254 1.80 7.11 15.48
N ASP A 255 1.18 6.21 14.72
CA ASP A 255 0.58 4.99 15.28
C ASP A 255 1.60 4.02 15.91
N TYR A 256 2.86 4.07 15.47
CA TYR A 256 3.90 3.17 15.99
C TYR A 256 4.37 3.56 17.40
N ALA A 257 4.41 4.86 17.73
CA ALA A 257 4.74 5.32 19.09
C ALA A 257 3.50 5.40 19.99
N SER A 258 2.34 5.75 19.44
CA SER A 258 1.11 5.95 20.22
C SER A 258 0.31 4.67 20.50
N GLN A 259 0.48 3.60 19.71
CA GLN A 259 -0.28 2.35 19.89
C GLN A 259 0.65 1.18 20.26
N ARG A 260 0.56 0.73 21.53
CA ARG A 260 1.39 -0.38 22.06
C ARG A 260 1.35 -1.65 21.21
N ARG A 261 0.23 -1.96 20.56
CA ARG A 261 0.08 -3.17 19.72
C ARG A 261 0.82 -3.05 18.39
N THR A 262 0.72 -1.90 17.72
CA THR A 262 1.38 -1.63 16.43
C THR A 262 2.89 -1.51 16.60
N GLY A 263 3.33 -0.76 17.63
CA GLY A 263 4.74 -0.67 18.00
C GLY A 263 5.36 -2.02 18.40
N ALA A 264 4.59 -2.90 19.07
CA ALA A 264 5.06 -4.24 19.41
C ALA A 264 5.26 -5.18 18.20
N TYR A 265 4.69 -4.85 17.04
CA TYR A 265 4.75 -5.67 15.82
C TYR A 265 5.78 -5.15 14.80
N HIS A 266 5.79 -3.84 14.57
CA HIS A 266 6.72 -3.22 13.62
C HIS A 266 8.01 -2.72 14.27
N GLY A 267 7.95 -2.29 15.54
CA GLY A 267 9.03 -1.55 16.18
C GLY A 267 9.05 -0.08 15.76
N VAL A 268 9.59 0.79 16.61
CA VAL A 268 9.87 2.20 16.29
C VAL A 268 11.35 2.30 15.94
N LEU A 269 11.68 2.79 14.74
CA LEU A 269 13.06 3.02 14.35
C LEU A 269 13.64 4.19 15.14
N ASP A 270 14.80 3.98 15.76
CA ASP A 270 15.48 5.00 16.54
C ASP A 270 16.17 6.05 15.67
N GLY A 271 16.64 7.13 16.30
CA GLY A 271 17.42 8.17 15.62
C GLY A 271 18.75 7.66 15.06
N ALA A 272 19.33 6.63 15.68
CA ALA A 272 20.60 6.06 15.25
C ALA A 272 20.49 5.37 13.89
N TYR A 273 19.36 4.75 13.57
CA TYR A 273 19.06 4.24 12.23
C TYR A 273 19.15 5.36 11.18
N TYR A 274 18.44 6.47 11.39
CA TYR A 274 18.43 7.57 10.42
C TYR A 274 19.80 8.24 10.29
N ALA A 275 20.52 8.42 11.41
CA ALA A 275 21.88 8.95 11.40
C ALA A 275 22.84 8.06 10.59
N ARG A 276 22.84 6.74 10.84
CA ARG A 276 23.66 5.76 10.07
C ARG A 276 23.26 5.71 8.60
N ALA A 277 21.97 5.82 8.29
CA ALA A 277 21.48 5.83 6.92
C ALA A 277 22.00 7.04 6.13
N LEU A 278 21.97 8.22 6.75
CA LEU A 278 22.50 9.45 6.13
C LEU A 278 24.02 9.43 6.03
N GLU A 279 24.73 8.91 7.05
CA GLU A 279 26.18 8.71 6.99
C GLU A 279 26.57 7.79 5.83
N ARG A 280 25.78 6.74 5.57
CA ARG A 280 26.03 5.80 4.47
C ARG A 280 25.81 6.42 3.09
N LEU A 281 25.00 7.48 2.97
CA LEU A 281 24.90 8.29 1.75
C LEU A 281 26.10 9.24 1.59
N GLY A 282 26.94 9.38 2.61
CA GLY A 282 28.27 9.98 2.51
C GLY A 282 28.27 11.43 2.04
N GLY A 283 29.08 11.74 1.02
CA GLY A 283 29.18 13.08 0.43
C GLY A 283 27.86 13.59 -0.12
N GLU A 284 26.97 12.70 -0.60
CA GLU A 284 25.68 13.08 -1.16
C GLU A 284 24.77 13.72 -0.11
N ALA A 285 24.79 13.22 1.13
CA ALA A 285 24.04 13.80 2.24
C ALA A 285 24.59 15.14 2.73
N LYS A 286 25.86 15.45 2.42
CA LYS A 286 26.46 16.75 2.72
C LYS A 286 26.19 17.78 1.62
N ALA A 287 25.99 17.32 0.38
CA ALA A 287 25.80 18.17 -0.79
C ALA A 287 24.35 18.52 -1.10
N ARG A 288 23.38 17.73 -0.63
CA ARG A 288 21.95 17.88 -0.96
C ARG A 288 21.11 18.35 0.21
N SER A 289 19.98 18.98 -0.12
CA SER A 289 18.94 19.25 0.89
C SER A 289 18.32 17.95 1.39
N ILE A 290 17.97 17.93 2.68
CA ILE A 290 17.31 16.79 3.32
C ILE A 290 15.87 17.19 3.64
N VAL A 291 14.92 16.42 3.12
CA VAL A 291 13.48 16.64 3.35
C VAL A 291 12.90 15.48 4.15
N ILE A 292 12.33 15.80 5.31
CA ILE A 292 11.74 14.84 6.23
C ILE A 292 10.23 14.73 6.00
N TYR A 293 9.77 13.54 5.65
CA TYR A 293 8.36 13.20 5.53
C TYR A 293 7.94 12.43 6.79
N THR A 294 6.89 12.87 7.47
CA THR A 294 6.47 12.25 8.74
C THR A 294 4.97 12.39 8.96
N ASP A 295 4.40 11.43 9.68
CA ASP A 295 3.02 11.50 10.18
C ASP A 295 2.89 12.27 11.50
N ASP A 296 4.01 12.67 12.12
CA ASP A 296 4.05 13.56 13.29
C ASP A 296 5.21 14.57 13.17
N PRO A 297 4.98 15.72 12.49
CA PRO A 297 5.96 16.80 12.38
C PRO A 297 6.43 17.35 13.73
N HIS A 298 5.54 17.37 14.73
CA HIS A 298 5.78 18.00 16.01
C HIS A 298 6.65 17.14 16.94
N ALA A 299 6.54 15.81 16.84
CA ALA A 299 7.46 14.88 17.47
C ALA A 299 8.84 14.94 16.84
N VAL A 300 8.91 14.87 15.50
CA VAL A 300 10.18 14.83 14.76
C VAL A 300 11.00 16.10 14.96
N SER A 301 10.37 17.28 14.99
CA SER A 301 11.09 18.56 15.18
C SER A 301 11.87 18.68 16.49
N ARG A 302 11.63 17.79 17.46
CA ARG A 302 12.34 17.74 18.75
C ARG A 302 13.43 16.65 18.81
N GLU A 303 13.62 15.88 17.74
CA GLU A 303 14.57 14.78 17.73
C GLU A 303 16.01 15.29 17.51
N SER A 304 16.92 14.89 18.39
CA SER A 304 18.29 15.39 18.42
C SER A 304 19.19 14.88 17.29
N TRP A 305 18.78 13.84 16.57
CA TRP A 305 19.54 13.29 15.44
C TRP A 305 19.32 14.04 14.13
N LEU A 306 18.34 14.95 14.07
CA LEU A 306 18.01 15.65 12.83
C LEU A 306 19.25 16.41 12.31
N PRO A 307 19.62 16.22 11.03
CA PRO A 307 20.71 16.98 10.42
C PRO A 307 20.43 18.49 10.47
N ARG A 308 21.48 19.28 10.68
CA ARG A 308 21.37 20.74 10.54
C ARG A 308 20.92 21.09 9.12
N GLY A 309 19.91 21.95 9.01
CA GLY A 309 19.34 22.36 7.72
C GLY A 309 18.35 21.38 7.10
N ALA A 310 18.04 20.24 7.74
CA ALA A 310 16.94 19.39 7.30
C ALA A 310 15.60 20.14 7.43
N THR A 311 14.74 20.00 6.43
CA THR A 311 13.41 20.62 6.41
C THR A 311 12.33 19.56 6.56
N ILE A 312 11.31 19.82 7.36
CA ILE A 312 10.12 18.97 7.41
C ILE A 312 9.23 19.34 6.22
N ALA A 313 8.79 18.33 5.47
CA ALA A 313 7.92 18.53 4.32
C ALA A 313 6.64 19.26 4.74
N PRO A 314 6.19 20.27 3.95
CA PRO A 314 4.94 20.95 4.23
C PRO A 314 3.75 19.98 4.15
N PRO A 315 2.64 20.27 4.84
CA PRO A 315 1.43 19.48 4.72
C PRO A 315 1.00 19.35 3.25
N ALA A 316 0.79 18.11 2.80
CA ALA A 316 0.22 17.80 1.50
C ALA A 316 -0.54 16.46 1.57
N GLY A 317 -1.19 16.07 0.48
CA GLY A 317 -1.87 14.77 0.41
C GLY A 317 -0.90 13.59 0.36
N ASP A 318 -1.36 12.43 0.85
CA ASP A 318 -0.58 11.18 0.85
C ASP A 318 -0.01 10.84 -0.55
N VAL A 319 -0.82 11.03 -1.59
CA VAL A 319 -0.42 10.78 -2.99
C VAL A 319 0.77 11.67 -3.39
N GLU A 320 0.72 12.95 -3.01
CA GLU A 320 1.75 13.91 -3.38
C GLU A 320 3.08 13.63 -2.66
N HIS A 321 3.03 13.37 -1.35
CA HIS A 321 4.23 13.03 -0.58
C HIS A 321 4.91 11.75 -1.10
N VAL A 322 4.15 10.69 -1.46
CA VAL A 322 4.75 9.50 -2.10
C VAL A 322 5.46 9.85 -3.40
N ARG A 323 4.83 10.66 -4.27
CA ARG A 323 5.41 11.06 -5.56
C ARG A 323 6.69 11.89 -5.37
N ARG A 324 6.73 12.80 -4.40
CA ARG A 324 7.93 13.59 -4.06
C ARG A 324 9.05 12.72 -3.48
N MET A 325 8.73 11.80 -2.57
CA MET A 325 9.71 10.82 -2.07
C MET A 325 10.25 9.89 -3.18
N ALA A 326 9.40 9.53 -4.16
CA ALA A 326 9.80 8.72 -5.30
C ALA A 326 10.77 9.46 -6.23
N GLY A 327 10.54 10.74 -6.48
CA GLY A 327 11.39 11.56 -7.36
C GLY A 327 12.65 12.12 -6.68
N SER A 328 12.79 11.98 -5.36
CA SER A 328 14.00 12.38 -4.62
C SER A 328 15.24 11.59 -5.06
N ALA A 329 16.42 12.20 -5.01
CA ALA A 329 17.70 11.64 -5.43
C ALA A 329 18.05 10.34 -4.69
N HIS A 330 17.83 10.33 -3.37
CA HIS A 330 17.94 9.16 -2.51
C HIS A 330 16.76 9.10 -1.54
N LEU A 331 16.52 7.91 -0.97
CA LEU A 331 15.44 7.70 -0.02
C LEU A 331 15.91 6.89 1.18
N VAL A 332 15.68 7.40 2.38
CA VAL A 332 15.75 6.64 3.64
C VAL A 332 14.32 6.30 4.06
N THR A 333 13.97 5.02 4.06
CA THR A 333 12.60 4.56 4.37
C THR A 333 12.43 4.30 5.87
N ALA A 334 11.18 4.42 6.35
CA ALA A 334 10.75 3.73 7.57
C ALA A 334 10.35 2.27 7.27
N ASN A 335 10.11 1.48 8.32
CA ASN A 335 9.46 0.16 8.27
C ASN A 335 7.95 0.28 7.94
N SER A 336 7.63 1.02 6.88
CA SER A 336 6.28 1.37 6.45
C SER A 336 6.09 1.09 4.97
N SER A 337 4.95 0.51 4.61
CA SER A 337 4.56 0.30 3.20
C SER A 337 4.49 1.62 2.42
N TYR A 338 4.23 2.73 3.09
CA TYR A 338 4.17 4.04 2.48
C TYR A 338 5.51 4.49 1.85
N SER A 339 6.59 4.46 2.62
CA SER A 339 7.94 4.72 2.07
C SER A 339 8.48 3.60 1.21
N TRP A 340 7.99 2.36 1.40
CA TRP A 340 8.31 1.26 0.50
C TRP A 340 7.87 1.58 -0.94
N TRP A 341 6.65 2.12 -1.12
CA TRP A 341 6.16 2.49 -2.45
C TRP A 341 6.98 3.61 -3.09
N ALA A 342 7.38 4.61 -2.32
CA ALA A 342 8.28 5.65 -2.83
C ALA A 342 9.64 5.08 -3.28
N GLY A 343 10.17 4.08 -2.58
CA GLY A 343 11.37 3.35 -2.99
C GLY A 343 11.17 2.69 -4.34
N TRP A 344 10.16 1.84 -4.45
CA TRP A 344 9.86 1.03 -5.64
C TRP A 344 9.46 1.86 -6.88
N LEU A 345 8.65 2.91 -6.71
CA LEU A 345 8.21 3.79 -7.80
C LEU A 345 9.37 4.59 -8.40
N GLY A 346 10.32 5.01 -7.58
CA GLY A 346 11.45 5.83 -8.01
C GLY A 346 12.68 5.03 -8.44
N GLU A 347 12.59 3.71 -8.62
CA GLU A 347 13.73 2.88 -9.02
C GLU A 347 14.35 3.36 -10.33
N ARG A 348 15.62 3.79 -10.25
CA ARG A 348 16.42 4.26 -11.39
C ARG A 348 17.92 4.11 -11.08
N PRO A 349 18.80 4.04 -12.10
CA PRO A 349 20.24 3.98 -11.89
C PRO A 349 20.76 5.12 -11.00
N GLY A 350 21.72 4.82 -10.12
CA GLY A 350 22.35 5.80 -9.22
C GLY A 350 21.53 6.15 -7.97
N ARG A 351 20.22 5.91 -7.93
CA ARG A 351 19.40 6.14 -6.73
C ARG A 351 19.67 5.06 -5.68
N THR A 352 19.97 5.51 -4.47
CA THR A 352 20.09 4.62 -3.29
C THR A 352 18.82 4.70 -2.46
N VAL A 353 18.25 3.52 -2.16
CA VAL A 353 17.17 3.37 -1.19
C VAL A 353 17.73 2.63 0.02
N VAL A 354 17.68 3.29 1.18
CA VAL A 354 18.08 2.73 2.47
C VAL A 354 16.84 2.28 3.24
N SER A 355 16.83 1.03 3.67
CA SER A 355 15.75 0.38 4.43
C SER A 355 16.28 -0.12 5.77
N PRO A 356 15.43 -0.18 6.81
CA PRO A 356 15.82 -0.87 8.04
C PRO A 356 16.10 -2.34 7.73
N ALA A 357 17.11 -2.93 8.36
CA ALA A 357 17.43 -4.36 8.26
C ALA A 357 16.39 -5.22 8.98
N ARG A 358 15.79 -4.67 10.04
CA ARG A 358 14.67 -5.27 10.77
C ARG A 358 13.39 -4.50 10.45
N TRP A 359 12.52 -5.11 9.65
CA TRP A 359 11.20 -4.56 9.33
C TRP A 359 10.14 -4.90 10.39
N TRP A 360 10.31 -6.05 11.04
CA TRP A 360 9.38 -6.63 11.99
C TRP A 360 10.09 -6.89 13.33
N THR A 361 9.35 -6.86 14.43
CA THR A 361 9.85 -7.36 15.72
C THR A 361 9.87 -8.88 15.77
N GLU A 362 10.59 -9.46 16.72
CA GLU A 362 10.61 -10.91 16.93
C GLU A 362 9.21 -11.50 17.23
N ARG A 363 8.32 -10.68 17.80
CA ARG A 363 6.93 -11.07 18.10
C ARG A 363 6.06 -11.22 16.85
N ALA A 364 6.47 -10.67 15.71
CA ALA A 364 5.72 -10.76 14.47
C ALA A 364 5.75 -12.16 13.83
N GLY A 365 6.74 -12.99 14.22
CA GLY A 365 6.99 -14.29 13.62
C GLY A 365 7.78 -14.20 12.31
N PRO A 366 7.92 -15.33 11.58
CA PRO A 366 8.79 -15.42 10.40
C PRO A 366 8.13 -14.79 9.17
N ILE A 367 8.06 -13.47 9.15
CA ILE A 367 7.54 -12.69 8.02
C ILE A 367 8.71 -12.26 7.15
N PRO A 368 8.70 -12.58 5.85
CA PRO A 368 9.75 -12.13 4.94
C PRO A 368 9.91 -10.61 4.97
N HIS A 369 11.15 -10.16 4.80
CA HIS A 369 11.44 -8.74 4.66
C HIS A 369 10.82 -8.24 3.34
N PRO A 370 9.95 -7.20 3.36
CA PRO A 370 9.22 -6.78 2.17
C PRO A 370 10.07 -5.96 1.20
N ALA A 371 11.11 -5.27 1.67
CA ALA A 371 12.01 -4.54 0.78
C ALA A 371 12.66 -5.48 -0.26
N PRO A 372 12.84 -5.03 -1.51
CA PRO A 372 13.72 -5.66 -2.49
C PRO A 372 15.14 -5.92 -1.94
N ARG A 373 15.85 -6.88 -2.51
CA ARG A 373 17.21 -7.27 -2.04
C ARG A 373 18.28 -6.25 -2.43
N GLU A 374 17.97 -5.47 -3.46
CA GLU A 374 18.80 -4.45 -4.08
C GLU A 374 18.88 -3.19 -3.20
N TRP A 375 17.94 -3.01 -2.27
CA TRP A 375 17.97 -1.89 -1.32
C TRP A 375 19.02 -2.13 -0.25
N LEU A 376 19.68 -1.05 0.15
CA LEU A 376 20.67 -1.06 1.23
C LEU A 376 19.95 -1.23 2.57
N ARG A 377 20.27 -2.29 3.32
CA ARG A 377 19.63 -2.60 4.61
C ARG A 377 20.58 -2.34 5.77
N LEU A 378 20.14 -1.56 6.76
CA LEU A 378 20.96 -1.11 7.92
C LEU A 378 20.37 -1.37 9.31
#